data_AF-A0AAV9C5F0-F1
#
_entry.id   AF-A0AAV9C5F0-F1
#
_cell.length_a   1.000
_cell.length_b   1.000
_cell.length_c   1.000
_cell.angle_alpha   90.00
_cell.angle_beta   90.00
_cell.angle_gamma   90.00
#
_symmetry.space_group_name_H-M   'P 1'
#
loop_
_entity.id
_entity.type
_entity.pdbx_description
1 polymer ?
#
loop_
_entity_poly.entity_id
_entity_poly.type
_entity_poly.pdbx_seq_one_letter_code
_entity_poly.pdbx_strand_id
1 'polypeptide(L)'
;MKCPPVVSRMWQANASDPPQSVAKVVLSLDPLRPDEPYQFKMELTQKEPGNVPKSYSLNMFKDFVPMCVFSESNQGKFAVEGKVEHKFDMEPHNENIELYRKLCRERTNRSMIKSRQIQVIDNDRGEHMRPLPGMVSLNASGSKDKKKSTPTKASDVKRTRRDRHELENIIFKLFERQPNWSLKQLVLETDQPEQFMKEILNDLCVYNKRGPNQGTHELKPEYKKSTEPAGTPS
;
A
#
# COMPACT_ATOMS: atom_id res chain seq x y z
N MET A 1 -22.10 15.27 -21.97
CA MET A 1 -21.69 14.74 -23.30
C MET A 1 -20.48 13.84 -23.13
N LYS A 2 -20.48 12.66 -23.75
CA LYS A 2 -19.31 11.79 -23.82
C LYS A 2 -18.46 12.22 -25.02
N CYS A 3 -17.18 12.51 -24.78
CA CYS A 3 -16.24 12.89 -25.84
C CYS A 3 -15.01 11.95 -25.89
N PRO A 4 -14.39 11.74 -27.06
CA PRO A 4 -13.14 11.00 -27.16
C PRO A 4 -12.02 11.66 -26.33
N PRO A 5 -11.14 10.88 -25.67
CA PRO A 5 -10.07 11.44 -24.83
C PRO A 5 -9.08 12.35 -25.56
N VAL A 6 -9.01 12.28 -26.90
CA VAL A 6 -8.20 13.22 -27.69
C VAL A 6 -8.77 14.63 -27.61
N VAL A 7 -10.09 14.76 -27.74
CA VAL A 7 -10.79 16.04 -27.76
C VAL A 7 -10.77 16.68 -26.38
N SER A 8 -11.00 15.90 -25.32
CA SER A 8 -10.96 16.42 -23.94
C SER A 8 -9.60 17.00 -23.57
N ARG A 9 -8.51 16.31 -23.94
CA ARG A 9 -7.14 16.80 -23.69
C ARG A 9 -6.84 18.06 -24.50
N MET A 10 -7.32 18.15 -25.73
CA MET A 10 -7.18 19.36 -26.54
C MET A 10 -7.87 20.55 -25.88
N TRP A 11 -9.11 20.40 -25.40
CA TRP A 11 -9.82 21.49 -24.73
C TRP A 11 -9.15 21.90 -23.42
N GLN A 12 -8.61 20.95 -22.66
CA GLN A 12 -7.85 21.25 -21.43
C GLN A 12 -6.55 22.00 -21.72
N ALA A 13 -5.80 21.59 -22.75
CA ALA A 13 -4.56 22.24 -23.15
C ALA A 13 -4.78 23.69 -23.64
N ASN A 14 -5.97 23.98 -24.14
CA ASN A 14 -6.38 25.29 -24.65
C ASN A 14 -7.23 26.09 -23.66
N ALA A 15 -7.28 25.69 -22.39
CA ALA A 15 -7.91 26.49 -21.36
C ALA A 15 -7.05 27.75 -21.12
N SER A 16 -7.42 28.85 -21.77
CA SER A 16 -6.83 30.18 -21.58
C SER A 16 -7.78 31.11 -20.83
N ASP A 17 -7.22 32.14 -20.19
CA ASP A 17 -7.95 33.30 -19.69
C ASP A 17 -7.49 34.53 -20.49
N PRO A 18 -8.34 35.15 -21.34
CA PRO A 18 -9.78 34.92 -21.50
C PRO A 18 -10.14 33.61 -22.24
N PRO A 19 -11.40 33.12 -22.09
CA PRO A 19 -11.85 31.88 -22.72
C PRO A 19 -11.82 31.98 -24.24
N GLN A 20 -11.08 31.08 -24.88
CA GLN A 20 -11.07 30.96 -26.34
C GLN A 20 -12.11 29.95 -26.82
N SER A 21 -12.74 30.23 -27.98
CA SER A 21 -13.66 29.28 -28.62
C SER A 21 -12.94 28.03 -29.11
N VAL A 22 -13.26 26.88 -28.53
CA VAL A 22 -12.60 25.59 -28.81
C VAL A 22 -13.33 24.71 -29.84
N ALA A 23 -14.63 24.96 -30.06
CA ALA A 23 -15.45 24.23 -31.02
C ALA A 23 -16.73 24.99 -31.39
N LYS A 24 -17.32 24.64 -32.53
CA LYS A 24 -18.64 25.08 -32.99
C LYS A 24 -19.57 23.87 -33.05
N VAL A 25 -20.77 23.99 -32.47
CA VAL A 25 -21.84 22.99 -32.62
C VAL A 25 -22.81 23.46 -33.70
N VAL A 26 -23.12 22.59 -34.65
CA VAL A 26 -24.02 22.82 -35.77
C VAL A 26 -25.20 21.86 -35.66
N LEU A 27 -26.40 22.42 -35.56
CA LEU A 27 -27.65 21.69 -35.69
C LEU A 27 -28.13 21.82 -37.14
N SER A 28 -28.26 20.70 -37.84
CA SER A 28 -28.87 20.64 -39.16
C SER A 28 -30.26 20.03 -39.04
N LEU A 29 -31.23 20.71 -39.66
CA LEU A 29 -32.64 20.37 -39.65
C LEU A 29 -33.15 20.56 -41.07
N ASP A 30 -33.78 19.52 -41.62
CA ASP A 30 -34.38 19.57 -42.94
C ASP A 30 -35.88 19.89 -42.80
N PRO A 31 -36.33 21.12 -43.10
CA PRO A 31 -37.72 21.50 -42.93
C PRO A 31 -38.68 20.74 -43.87
N LEU A 32 -38.16 20.15 -44.95
CA LEU A 32 -38.95 19.34 -45.88
C LEU A 32 -39.15 17.91 -45.40
N ARG A 33 -38.35 17.47 -44.41
CA ARG A 33 -38.39 16.11 -43.85
C ARG A 33 -38.46 16.19 -42.32
N PRO A 34 -39.61 16.60 -41.76
CA PRO A 34 -39.76 16.82 -40.32
C PRO A 34 -39.61 15.55 -39.47
N ASP A 35 -39.77 14.38 -40.08
CA ASP A 35 -39.57 13.08 -39.42
C ASP A 35 -38.09 12.68 -39.30
N GLU A 36 -37.16 13.38 -39.96
CA GLU A 36 -35.74 13.09 -39.77
C GLU A 36 -35.25 13.58 -38.38
N PRO A 37 -34.47 12.76 -37.67
CA PRO A 37 -33.91 13.16 -36.39
C PRO A 37 -32.93 14.32 -36.57
N TYR A 38 -32.90 15.22 -35.58
CA TYR A 38 -31.94 16.32 -35.52
C TYR A 38 -30.50 15.83 -35.70
N GLN A 39 -29.80 16.37 -36.69
CA GLN A 39 -28.39 16.05 -36.93
C GLN A 39 -27.51 17.09 -36.26
N PHE A 40 -26.85 16.68 -35.18
CA PHE A 40 -25.87 17.51 -34.50
C PHE A 40 -24.46 17.15 -34.97
N LYS A 41 -23.70 18.16 -35.39
CA LYS A 41 -22.27 18.03 -35.70
C LYS A 41 -21.47 19.01 -34.85
N MET A 42 -20.24 18.66 -34.55
CA MET A 42 -19.28 19.50 -33.86
C MET A 42 -18.03 19.66 -34.71
N GLU A 43 -17.63 20.90 -34.94
CA GLU A 43 -16.43 21.27 -35.68
C GLU A 43 -15.42 21.89 -34.71
N LEU A 44 -14.23 21.29 -34.61
CA LEU A 44 -13.16 21.80 -33.77
C LEU A 44 -12.47 22.99 -34.46
N THR A 45 -12.28 24.09 -33.72
CA THR A 45 -11.73 25.34 -34.28
C THR A 45 -10.23 25.29 -34.54
N GLN A 46 -9.50 24.37 -33.88
CA GLN A 46 -8.04 24.33 -33.93
C GLN A 46 -7.48 23.19 -34.79
N LYS A 47 -6.46 23.52 -35.59
CA LYS A 47 -5.56 22.60 -36.28
C LYS A 47 -4.35 22.34 -35.37
N GLU A 48 -4.42 21.32 -34.51
CA GLU A 48 -3.19 20.71 -33.99
C GLU A 48 -2.42 20.03 -35.14
N PRO A 49 -1.08 20.00 -35.10
CA PRO A 49 -0.27 19.20 -36.02
C PRO A 49 -0.42 17.72 -35.63
N GLY A 50 -1.56 17.12 -35.98
CA GLY A 50 -1.87 15.76 -35.60
C GLY A 50 -3.03 15.17 -36.40
N ASN A 51 -3.08 13.83 -36.42
CA ASN A 51 -4.02 13.03 -37.19
C ASN A 51 -5.43 12.98 -36.56
N VAL A 52 -5.88 14.10 -35.98
CA VAL A 52 -7.14 14.20 -35.23
C VAL A 52 -8.26 14.66 -36.16
N PRO A 53 -9.42 13.98 -36.18
CA PRO A 53 -10.59 14.42 -36.93
C PRO A 53 -10.99 15.84 -36.51
N LYS A 54 -11.33 16.67 -37.51
CA LYS A 54 -11.82 18.05 -37.26
C LYS A 54 -13.31 18.11 -36.98
N SER A 55 -14.06 17.14 -37.51
CA SER A 55 -15.51 17.11 -37.43
C SER A 55 -15.96 15.84 -36.73
N TYR A 56 -16.93 15.97 -35.84
CA TYR A 56 -17.54 14.88 -35.07
C TYR A 56 -19.05 14.94 -35.20
N SER A 57 -19.70 13.79 -35.33
CA SER A 57 -21.15 13.67 -35.17
C SER A 57 -21.49 13.60 -33.68
N LEU A 58 -22.59 14.22 -33.26
CA LEU A 58 -23.11 14.14 -31.90
C LEU A 58 -24.42 13.36 -31.91
N ASN A 59 -24.38 12.13 -31.41
CA ASN A 59 -25.56 11.27 -31.31
C ASN A 59 -26.33 11.64 -30.03
N MET A 60 -27.58 12.08 -30.19
CA MET A 60 -28.45 12.50 -29.09
C MET A 60 -29.31 11.34 -28.60
N PHE A 61 -29.36 11.13 -27.29
CA PHE A 61 -30.16 10.13 -26.62
C PHE A 61 -31.07 10.80 -25.57
N LYS A 62 -32.32 10.34 -25.52
CA LYS A 62 -33.29 10.71 -24.48
C LYS A 62 -33.59 9.55 -23.53
N ASP A 63 -33.31 8.31 -23.96
CA ASP A 63 -33.46 7.12 -23.14
C ASP A 63 -32.16 6.85 -22.37
N PHE A 64 -32.13 7.31 -21.12
CA PHE A 64 -31.04 7.08 -20.18
C PHE A 64 -31.55 7.22 -18.74
N VAL A 65 -30.79 6.67 -17.78
CA VAL A 65 -31.11 6.78 -16.36
C VAL A 65 -31.13 8.27 -15.95
N PRO A 66 -32.21 8.79 -15.33
CA PRO A 66 -32.29 10.19 -14.95
C PRO A 66 -31.08 10.63 -14.11
N MET A 67 -30.44 11.74 -14.50
CA MET A 67 -29.26 12.30 -13.83
C MET A 67 -29.51 13.75 -13.41
N CYS A 68 -28.90 14.16 -12.29
CA CYS A 68 -28.83 15.55 -11.85
C CYS A 68 -27.37 15.99 -11.71
N VAL A 69 -27.12 17.28 -11.93
CA VAL A 69 -25.78 17.88 -11.83
C VAL A 69 -25.70 18.65 -10.53
N PHE A 70 -24.61 18.43 -9.80
CA PHE A 70 -24.27 19.13 -8.57
C PHE A 70 -22.90 19.77 -8.74
N SER A 71 -22.68 20.93 -8.12
CA SER A 71 -21.38 21.57 -8.04
C SER A 71 -20.93 21.66 -6.58
N GLU A 72 -19.62 21.59 -6.40
CA GLU A 72 -18.96 21.81 -5.10
C GLU A 72 -17.95 22.95 -5.27
N SER A 73 -18.08 23.97 -4.44
CA SER A 73 -17.10 25.06 -4.38
C SER A 73 -15.86 24.64 -3.58
N ASN A 74 -14.73 25.33 -3.80
CA ASN A 74 -13.49 25.13 -3.03
C ASN A 74 -13.67 25.36 -1.50
N GLN A 75 -14.78 25.95 -1.06
CA GLN A 75 -15.14 26.16 0.33
C GLN A 75 -16.06 25.05 0.90
N GLY A 76 -16.33 23.98 0.13
CA GLY A 76 -17.17 22.86 0.55
C GLY A 76 -18.68 23.14 0.51
N LYS A 77 -19.12 24.22 -0.14
CA LYS A 77 -20.56 24.46 -0.38
C LYS A 77 -21.01 23.69 -1.62
N PHE A 78 -22.16 23.03 -1.50
CA PHE A 78 -22.81 22.28 -2.58
C PHE A 78 -23.99 23.06 -3.17
N ALA A 79 -24.18 22.96 -4.48
CA ALA A 79 -25.35 23.50 -5.17
C ALA A 79 -25.90 22.50 -6.20
N VAL A 80 -27.20 22.58 -6.48
CA VAL A 80 -27.87 21.80 -7.53
C VAL A 80 -27.89 22.65 -8.80
N GLU A 81 -27.20 22.20 -9.84
CA GLU A 81 -27.05 22.94 -11.10
C GLU A 81 -28.20 22.66 -12.07
N GLY A 82 -28.78 21.45 -12.03
CA GLY A 82 -29.94 21.12 -12.85
C GLY A 82 -30.07 19.65 -13.20
N LYS A 83 -30.93 19.36 -14.19
CA LYS A 83 -31.28 18.01 -14.63
C LYS A 83 -30.71 17.68 -16.03
N VAL A 84 -30.22 16.45 -16.10
CA VAL A 84 -30.06 15.56 -17.26
C VAL A 84 -31.22 15.51 -18.27
N GLU A 85 -31.33 16.37 -19.30
CA GLU A 85 -32.39 16.18 -20.32
C GLU A 85 -31.93 15.41 -21.56
N HIS A 86 -30.75 15.75 -22.09
CA HIS A 86 -30.24 15.17 -23.34
C HIS A 86 -28.82 14.63 -23.15
N LYS A 87 -28.59 13.36 -23.49
CA LYS A 87 -27.25 12.76 -23.52
C LYS A 87 -26.70 12.81 -24.94
N PHE A 88 -25.49 13.35 -25.08
CA PHE A 88 -24.77 13.39 -26.36
C PHE A 88 -23.54 12.50 -26.32
N ASP A 89 -23.39 11.60 -27.30
CA ASP A 89 -22.15 10.84 -27.52
C ASP A 89 -21.49 11.32 -28.82
N MET A 90 -20.21 11.68 -28.72
CA MET A 90 -19.44 12.24 -29.83
C MET A 90 -18.65 11.16 -30.57
N GLU A 91 -18.83 11.11 -31.88
CA GLU A 91 -18.20 10.14 -32.78
C GLU A 91 -17.46 10.83 -33.93
N PRO A 92 -16.28 10.34 -34.34
CA PRO A 92 -15.57 10.91 -35.48
C PRO A 92 -16.42 10.92 -36.75
N HIS A 93 -16.48 12.05 -37.44
CA HIS A 93 -17.22 12.15 -38.69
C HIS A 93 -16.50 11.37 -39.81
N ASN A 94 -17.29 10.84 -40.76
CA ASN A 94 -16.83 9.82 -41.71
C ASN A 94 -15.68 10.30 -42.61
N GLU A 95 -15.63 11.60 -42.93
CA GLU A 95 -14.61 12.21 -43.78
C GLU A 95 -13.16 12.01 -43.31
N ASN A 96 -12.92 11.79 -42.00
CA ASN A 96 -11.58 11.63 -41.43
C ASN A 96 -11.40 10.30 -40.68
N ILE A 97 -12.21 9.28 -41.01
CA ILE A 97 -12.25 8.03 -40.25
C ILE A 97 -10.96 7.22 -40.32
N GLU A 98 -10.24 7.27 -41.44
CA GLU A 98 -8.96 6.56 -41.61
C GLU A 98 -7.86 7.12 -40.71
N LEU A 99 -7.79 8.44 -40.58
CA LEU A 99 -6.82 9.12 -39.73
C LEU A 99 -7.05 8.78 -38.26
N TYR A 100 -8.32 8.75 -37.85
CA TYR A 100 -8.72 8.32 -36.51
C TYR A 100 -8.40 6.85 -36.24
N ARG A 101 -8.61 5.96 -37.22
CA ARG A 101 -8.24 4.54 -37.10
C ARG A 101 -6.73 4.38 -36.91
N LYS A 102 -5.91 5.12 -37.67
CA LYS A 102 -4.44 5.14 -37.47
C LYS A 102 -4.07 5.59 -36.06
N LEU A 103 -4.69 6.67 -35.57
CA LEU A 103 -4.48 7.17 -34.20
C LEU A 103 -4.85 6.13 -33.14
N CYS A 104 -5.96 5.41 -33.33
CA CYS A 104 -6.38 4.34 -32.41
C CYS A 104 -5.36 3.19 -32.40
N ARG A 105 -4.87 2.75 -33.57
CA ARG A 105 -3.83 1.71 -33.68
C ARG A 105 -2.54 2.14 -33.00
N GLU A 106 -2.10 3.38 -33.23
CA GLU A 106 -0.89 3.91 -32.60
C GLU A 106 -1.01 3.93 -31.07
N ARG A 107 -2.17 4.30 -30.52
CA ARG A 107 -2.44 4.24 -29.08
C ARG A 107 -2.37 2.82 -28.55
N THR A 108 -3.02 1.88 -29.22
CA THR A 108 -2.96 0.46 -28.85
C THR A 108 -1.51 -0.02 -28.84
N ASN A 109 -0.75 0.28 -29.90
CA ASN A 109 0.66 -0.08 -29.98
C ASN A 109 1.47 0.52 -28.83
N ARG A 110 1.33 1.83 -28.55
CA ARG A 110 2.01 2.49 -27.43
C ARG A 110 1.65 1.87 -26.08
N SER A 111 0.38 1.50 -25.88
CA SER A 111 -0.08 0.83 -24.65
C SER A 111 0.37 -0.62 -24.53
N MET A 112 0.65 -1.29 -25.66
CA MET A 112 1.16 -2.66 -25.70
C MET A 112 2.68 -2.74 -25.45
N ILE A 113 3.40 -1.62 -25.53
CA ILE A 113 4.81 -1.57 -25.15
C ILE A 113 4.89 -1.74 -23.63
N LYS A 114 5.28 -2.94 -23.20
CA LYS A 114 5.55 -3.23 -21.78
C LYS A 114 6.79 -2.43 -21.36
N SER A 115 6.59 -1.37 -20.58
CA SER A 115 7.69 -0.60 -19.99
C SER A 115 8.54 -1.42 -19.01
N ARG A 116 7.95 -2.49 -18.46
CA ARG A 116 8.63 -3.45 -17.59
C ARG A 116 9.14 -4.64 -18.40
N GLN A 117 10.45 -4.82 -18.43
CA GLN A 117 11.09 -6.02 -18.97
C GLN A 117 11.39 -7.00 -17.84
N ILE A 118 11.05 -8.27 -18.03
CA ILE A 118 11.48 -9.35 -17.15
C ILE A 118 12.91 -9.68 -17.56
N GLN A 119 13.87 -9.41 -16.69
CA GLN A 119 15.24 -9.86 -16.86
C GLN A 119 15.34 -11.29 -16.31
N VAL A 120 15.67 -12.24 -17.18
CA VAL A 120 16.00 -13.61 -16.77
C VAL A 120 17.44 -13.58 -16.29
N ILE A 121 17.64 -13.96 -15.03
CA ILE A 121 18.98 -14.10 -14.45
C ILE A 121 19.53 -15.42 -14.98
N ASP A 122 20.48 -15.35 -15.91
CA ASP A 122 21.12 -16.51 -16.57
C ASP A 122 22.00 -17.32 -15.59
N ASN A 123 22.36 -16.73 -14.45
CA ASN A 123 23.17 -17.39 -13.42
C ASN A 123 22.31 -18.20 -12.44
N ASP A 124 21.85 -19.37 -12.89
CA ASP A 124 21.13 -20.37 -12.06
C ASP A 124 22.06 -21.18 -11.14
N ARG A 125 23.35 -20.79 -11.06
CA ARG A 125 24.24 -21.28 -10.00
C ARG A 125 23.80 -20.56 -8.74
N GLY A 126 23.07 -21.24 -7.86
CA GLY A 126 22.45 -20.73 -6.62
C GLY A 126 23.37 -20.06 -5.58
N GLU A 127 24.50 -19.49 -5.98
CA GLU A 127 25.37 -18.63 -5.19
C GLU A 127 24.73 -17.27 -4.87
N HIS A 128 23.94 -16.70 -5.79
CA HIS A 128 23.20 -15.44 -5.57
C HIS A 128 21.77 -15.64 -5.06
N MET A 129 21.25 -16.86 -5.15
CA MET A 129 19.88 -17.24 -4.72
C MET A 129 19.82 -17.73 -3.27
N ARG A 130 20.98 -17.90 -2.63
CA ARG A 130 21.06 -18.19 -1.20
C ARG A 130 21.15 -16.87 -0.43
N PRO A 131 20.24 -16.58 0.51
CA PRO A 131 20.41 -15.43 1.39
C PRO A 131 21.75 -15.59 2.11
N LEU A 132 22.67 -14.63 1.93
CA LEU A 132 23.94 -14.63 2.65
C LEU A 132 23.64 -14.63 4.16
N PRO A 133 24.17 -15.59 4.93
CA PRO A 133 24.07 -15.55 6.38
C PRO A 133 24.74 -14.27 6.90
N GLY A 134 23.95 -13.35 7.46
CA GLY A 134 24.45 -12.15 8.15
C GLY A 134 24.26 -10.79 7.47
N MET A 135 23.55 -10.68 6.34
CA MET A 135 23.36 -9.39 5.64
C MET A 135 22.00 -8.70 5.88
N VAL A 136 21.32 -9.03 6.98
CA VAL A 136 20.21 -8.22 7.52
C VAL A 136 20.77 -7.06 8.34
N SER A 137 21.43 -6.09 7.69
CA SER A 137 21.56 -4.67 8.12
C SER A 137 22.68 -3.99 7.36
N LEU A 138 22.43 -3.62 6.11
CA LEU A 138 23.25 -2.63 5.41
C LEU A 138 22.34 -1.56 4.83
N ASN A 139 21.55 -0.92 5.68
CA ASN A 139 20.92 0.38 5.46
C ASN A 139 20.78 1.08 6.83
N ALA A 140 21.93 1.47 7.40
CA ALA A 140 22.00 2.49 8.44
C ALA A 140 23.40 3.10 8.38
N SER A 141 23.51 4.23 7.68
CA SER A 141 24.62 5.15 7.87
C SER A 141 24.58 5.67 9.31
N GLY A 142 25.67 5.48 10.06
CA GLY A 142 25.77 6.02 11.42
C GLY A 142 26.68 5.21 12.35
N SER A 143 27.98 5.46 12.26
CA SER A 143 28.89 5.64 13.40
C SER A 143 28.53 5.01 14.77
N LYS A 144 29.31 4.00 15.21
CA LYS A 144 30.22 4.04 16.38
C LYS A 144 30.67 2.65 16.85
N ASP A 145 31.99 2.52 16.98
CA ASP A 145 32.78 1.83 18.02
C ASP A 145 32.45 0.42 18.54
N LYS A 146 33.47 -0.46 18.42
CA LYS A 146 33.90 -1.57 19.33
C LYS A 146 32.84 -2.64 19.69
N LYS A 147 33.07 -3.94 19.57
CA LYS A 147 34.24 -4.77 19.96
C LYS A 147 33.97 -6.19 19.42
N LYS A 148 35.03 -6.93 19.07
CA LYS A 148 34.98 -8.35 18.66
C LYS A 148 34.08 -9.21 19.56
N SER A 149 33.14 -9.93 18.95
CA SER A 149 32.70 -11.25 19.42
C SER A 149 32.44 -12.13 18.19
N THR A 150 33.16 -13.23 18.12
CA THR A 150 32.99 -14.33 17.16
C THR A 150 31.54 -14.83 17.13
N PRO A 151 30.85 -14.93 15.97
CA PRO A 151 29.53 -15.52 15.93
C PRO A 151 29.66 -17.04 15.93
N THR A 152 29.50 -17.63 17.11
CA THR A 152 29.27 -19.06 17.26
C THR A 152 27.95 -19.40 16.58
N LYS A 153 27.99 -20.41 15.71
CA LYS A 153 26.89 -20.97 14.93
C LYS A 153 25.62 -21.12 15.78
N ALA A 154 24.53 -20.49 15.36
CA ALA A 154 23.21 -20.82 15.87
C ALA A 154 22.83 -22.22 15.35
N SER A 155 23.04 -23.23 16.19
CA SER A 155 22.45 -24.54 16.00
C SER A 155 20.95 -24.41 16.25
N ASP A 156 20.16 -24.66 15.21
CA ASP A 156 18.73 -24.92 15.28
C ASP A 156 18.52 -26.20 16.10
N VAL A 157 18.56 -26.07 17.42
CA VAL A 157 18.15 -27.12 18.34
C VAL A 157 16.70 -26.83 18.67
N LYS A 158 15.82 -27.72 18.23
CA LYS A 158 14.44 -27.84 18.71
C LYS A 158 14.42 -27.66 20.22
N ARG A 159 14.03 -26.46 20.66
CA ARG A 159 13.93 -26.08 22.07
C ARG A 159 12.89 -26.98 22.74
N THR A 160 13.37 -28.02 23.40
CA THR A 160 12.53 -28.93 24.16
C THR A 160 12.18 -28.21 25.45
N ARG A 161 10.89 -28.06 25.73
CA ARG A 161 10.39 -27.49 27.00
C ARG A 161 11.00 -28.31 28.13
N ARG A 162 11.79 -27.66 29.01
CA ARG A 162 12.28 -28.35 30.22
C ARG A 162 11.11 -28.63 31.15
N ASP A 163 11.27 -29.66 31.99
CA ASP A 163 10.28 -29.97 33.01
C ASP A 163 10.14 -28.79 33.97
N ARG A 164 8.90 -28.49 34.35
CA ARG A 164 8.51 -27.29 35.10
C ARG A 164 9.25 -27.22 36.43
N HIS A 165 9.32 -28.33 37.18
CA HIS A 165 9.99 -28.39 38.49
C HIS A 165 11.49 -28.11 38.41
N GLU A 166 12.16 -28.53 37.34
CA GLU A 166 13.60 -28.27 37.15
C GLU A 166 13.85 -26.77 36.91
N LEU A 167 12.97 -26.13 36.15
CA LEU A 167 13.07 -24.71 35.82
C LEU A 167 12.77 -23.82 37.02
N GLU A 168 11.84 -24.21 37.88
CA GLU A 168 11.56 -23.53 39.16
C GLU A 168 12.82 -23.50 40.05
N ASN A 169 13.52 -24.63 40.19
CA ASN A 169 14.79 -24.72 40.94
C ASN A 169 15.90 -23.83 40.35
N ILE A 170 15.99 -23.77 39.01
CA ILE A 170 16.96 -22.90 38.34
C ILE A 170 16.62 -21.43 38.61
N ILE A 171 15.33 -21.06 38.53
CA ILE A 171 14.88 -19.69 38.80
C ILE A 171 15.24 -19.28 40.22
N PHE A 172 14.97 -20.12 41.23
CA PHE A 172 15.37 -19.83 42.62
C PHE A 172 16.87 -19.58 42.75
N LYS A 173 17.71 -20.41 42.13
CA LYS A 173 19.17 -20.22 42.11
C LYS A 173 19.61 -18.93 41.40
N LEU A 174 18.89 -18.50 40.36
CA LEU A 174 19.17 -17.22 39.70
C LEU A 174 18.85 -16.03 40.62
N PHE A 175 17.77 -16.11 41.38
CA PHE A 175 17.40 -15.06 42.34
C PHE A 175 18.33 -14.97 43.56
N GLU A 176 19.07 -16.02 43.89
CA GLU A 176 20.19 -15.94 44.86
C GLU A 176 21.33 -15.05 44.35
N ARG A 177 21.56 -15.00 43.03
CA ARG A 177 22.63 -14.21 42.41
C ARG A 177 22.32 -12.71 42.39
N GLN A 178 21.05 -12.35 42.20
CA GLN A 178 20.55 -10.98 42.33
C GLN A 178 19.04 -10.99 42.60
N PRO A 179 18.53 -10.05 43.42
CA PRO A 179 17.14 -10.06 43.87
C PRO A 179 16.12 -9.74 42.75
N ASN A 180 16.58 -9.11 41.67
CA ASN A 180 15.75 -8.58 40.59
C ASN A 180 16.26 -9.08 39.24
N TRP A 181 15.36 -9.63 38.42
CA TRP A 181 15.71 -10.11 37.10
C TRP A 181 14.73 -9.61 36.04
N SER A 182 15.21 -9.15 34.89
CA SER A 182 14.31 -8.84 33.76
C SER A 182 13.92 -10.12 33.01
N LEU A 183 12.73 -10.12 32.41
CA LEU A 183 12.25 -11.26 31.61
C LEU A 183 13.24 -11.66 30.51
N LYS A 184 13.86 -10.68 29.84
CA LYS A 184 14.85 -10.91 28.78
C LYS A 184 16.08 -11.65 29.29
N GLN A 185 16.55 -11.32 30.49
CA GLN A 185 17.71 -11.98 31.10
C GLN A 185 17.36 -13.42 31.51
N LEU A 186 16.17 -13.65 32.07
CA LEU A 186 15.74 -15.00 32.46
C LEU A 186 15.56 -15.91 31.25
N VAL A 187 15.02 -15.40 30.15
CA VAL A 187 14.91 -16.14 28.87
C VAL A 187 16.28 -16.50 28.31
N LEU A 188 17.25 -15.59 28.38
CA LEU A 188 18.61 -15.84 27.90
C LEU A 188 19.35 -16.87 28.77
N GLU A 189 19.23 -16.77 30.08
CA GLU A 189 19.96 -17.63 31.03
C GLU A 189 19.40 -19.06 31.06
N THR A 190 18.10 -19.22 30.85
CA THR A 190 17.42 -20.53 30.88
C THR A 190 17.23 -21.16 29.48
N ASP A 191 17.45 -20.38 28.42
CA ASP A 191 17.15 -20.71 27.01
C ASP A 191 15.72 -21.24 26.79
N GLN A 192 14.77 -20.76 27.59
CA GLN A 192 13.36 -21.15 27.49
C GLN A 192 12.54 -20.11 26.72
N PRO A 193 11.50 -20.54 25.97
CA PRO A 193 10.61 -19.61 25.27
C PRO A 193 9.97 -18.60 26.21
N GLU A 194 9.88 -17.34 25.77
CA GLU A 194 9.36 -16.22 26.57
C GLU A 194 7.96 -16.49 27.14
N GLN A 195 7.10 -17.16 26.36
CA GLN A 195 5.75 -17.50 26.80
C GLN A 195 5.75 -18.48 27.99
N PHE A 196 6.62 -19.49 27.95
CA PHE A 196 6.74 -20.48 29.03
C PHE A 196 7.37 -19.87 30.29
N MET A 197 8.34 -18.98 30.11
CA MET A 197 8.90 -18.21 31.23
C MET A 197 7.86 -17.31 31.90
N LYS A 198 6.96 -16.67 31.14
CA LYS A 198 5.87 -15.87 31.71
C LYS A 198 4.91 -16.70 32.56
N GLU A 199 4.59 -17.93 32.14
CA GLU A 199 3.71 -18.83 32.91
C GLU A 199 4.32 -19.14 34.28
N ILE A 200 5.60 -19.53 34.33
CA ILE A 200 6.27 -19.87 35.58
C ILE A 200 6.50 -18.63 36.46
N LEU A 201 6.87 -17.49 35.86
CA LEU A 201 7.07 -16.25 36.60
C LEU A 201 5.76 -15.68 37.16
N ASN A 202 4.62 -15.96 36.54
CA ASN A 202 3.32 -15.58 37.09
C ASN A 202 3.01 -16.31 38.41
N ASP A 203 3.45 -17.56 38.51
CA ASP A 203 3.22 -18.40 39.69
C ASP A 203 4.20 -18.08 40.82
N LEU A 204 5.48 -17.84 40.50
CA LEU A 204 6.54 -17.68 41.50
C LEU A 204 6.95 -16.23 41.82
N CYS A 205 6.75 -15.29 40.90
CA CYS A 205 7.30 -13.93 41.00
C CYS A 205 6.22 -12.83 41.03
N VAL A 206 6.62 -11.65 41.50
CA VAL A 206 5.89 -10.39 41.39
C VAL A 206 6.57 -9.53 40.34
N TYR A 207 5.79 -8.95 39.42
CA TYR A 207 6.30 -8.05 38.40
C TYR A 207 6.28 -6.59 38.88
N ASN A 208 7.45 -5.96 38.91
CA ASN A 208 7.62 -4.58 39.33
C ASN A 208 7.22 -3.63 38.19
N LYS A 209 6.05 -2.99 38.32
CA LYS A 209 5.51 -2.07 37.31
C LYS A 209 6.00 -0.62 37.43
N ARG A 210 6.63 -0.24 38.54
CA ARG A 210 7.02 1.15 38.86
C ARG A 210 8.31 1.19 39.70
N GLY A 211 8.98 2.34 39.69
CA GLY A 211 10.20 2.58 40.48
C GLY A 211 11.50 2.21 39.74
N PRO A 212 12.67 2.30 40.42
CA PRO A 212 13.97 2.03 39.80
C PRO A 212 14.14 0.59 39.28
N ASN A 213 13.34 -0.34 39.79
CA ASN A 213 13.31 -1.75 39.36
C ASN A 213 12.15 -2.05 38.38
N GLN A 214 11.59 -1.03 37.72
CA GLN A 214 10.53 -1.21 36.73
C GLN A 214 10.96 -2.19 35.63
N GLY A 215 10.09 -3.14 35.30
CA GLY A 215 10.36 -4.13 34.25
C GLY A 215 11.13 -5.37 34.74
N THR A 216 11.34 -5.50 36.05
CA THR A 216 11.95 -6.69 36.67
C THR A 216 10.93 -7.54 37.40
N HIS A 217 11.24 -8.82 37.53
CA HIS A 217 10.56 -9.79 38.36
C HIS A 217 11.34 -9.99 39.66
N GLU A 218 10.63 -10.14 40.77
CA GLU A 218 11.17 -10.55 42.06
C GLU A 218 10.39 -11.75 42.58
N LEU A 219 11.03 -12.69 43.28
CA LEU A 219 10.30 -13.78 43.93
C LEU A 219 9.27 -13.25 44.92
N LYS A 220 8.10 -13.91 44.99
CA LYS A 220 7.11 -13.61 46.04
C LYS A 220 7.77 -13.75 47.42
N PRO A 221 7.41 -12.90 48.40
CA PRO A 221 8.02 -12.91 49.73
C PRO A 221 7.84 -14.24 50.47
N GLU A 222 6.80 -15.01 50.11
CA GLU A 222 6.54 -16.36 50.62
C GLU A 222 7.65 -17.36 50.28
N TYR A 223 8.31 -17.20 49.13
CA TYR A 223 9.40 -18.09 48.69
C TYR A 223 10.81 -17.56 49.02
N LYS A 224 10.94 -16.33 49.53
CA LYS A 224 12.24 -15.76 49.95
C LYS A 224 12.80 -16.39 51.24
N LYS A 225 12.09 -17.33 51.89
CA LYS A 225 12.45 -17.90 53.21
C LYS A 225 12.66 -19.42 53.27
N SER A 226 12.58 -20.17 52.18
CA SER A 226 12.75 -21.63 52.21
C SER A 226 14.15 -22.07 51.77
N THR A 227 15.17 -21.57 52.46
CA THR A 227 16.49 -22.23 52.53
C THR A 227 16.78 -22.53 54.00
N GLU A 228 15.96 -23.40 54.61
CA GLU A 228 16.42 -24.12 55.81
C GLU A 228 17.22 -25.34 55.36
N PRO A 229 18.52 -25.44 55.71
CA PRO A 229 19.30 -26.64 55.43
C PRO A 229 18.82 -27.80 56.31
N ALA A 230 18.58 -28.95 55.68
CA ALA A 230 18.35 -30.21 56.36
C ALA A 230 19.46 -30.47 57.40
N GLY A 231 19.03 -30.71 58.64
CA GLY A 231 19.88 -30.95 59.78
C GLY A 231 20.85 -32.13 59.59
N THR A 232 22.07 -31.91 60.03
CA THR A 232 23.12 -32.93 60.21
C THR A 232 22.83 -33.74 61.47
N PRO A 233 22.99 -35.08 61.47
CA PRO A 233 22.79 -35.88 62.68
C PRO A 233 23.98 -35.76 63.63
N SER A 234 23.71 -35.82 64.93
CA SER A 234 24.62 -36.30 65.97
C SER A 234 23.94 -37.41 66.74
#